data_AF-A0A9W9F2Z5-F1
#
_entry.id   AF-A0A9W9F2Z5-F1
#
_cell.length_a   1.000
_cell.length_b   1.000
_cell.length_c   1.000
_cell.angle_alpha   90.00
_cell.angle_beta   90.00
_cell.angle_gamma   90.00
#
_symmetry.space_group_name_H-M   'P 1'
#
loop_
_entity.id
_entity.type
_entity.pdbx_description
1 polymer ?
#
loop_
_entity_poly.entity_id
_entity_poly.type
_entity_poly.pdbx_seq_one_letter_code
_entity_poly.pdbx_strand_id
1 'polypeptide(L)'
;MITSGIGADVDSAIDQDLKALVDTTTEQVTFDPALKDSLMLQTPGKELSDPEILKCSTRLNKPTPTAEFLDTNTKWLQYWNRYSHAVKVPFMYGISEFDVLLLSTQEALEKYRNAFPCSSRIECSMVPEAPHYIELSYQGRGWLARCCGFALECAG
;
A
#
# COMPACT_ATOMS: atom_id res chain seq x y z
N MET A 1 8.13 -10.80 -9.10
CA MET A 1 7.95 -9.96 -7.89
C MET A 1 6.57 -9.35 -7.93
N ILE A 2 5.88 -9.27 -6.78
CA ILE A 2 4.54 -8.71 -6.66
C ILE A 2 4.58 -7.67 -5.55
N THR A 3 4.04 -6.47 -5.78
CA THR A 3 3.98 -5.39 -4.78
C THR A 3 2.61 -4.71 -4.75
N SER A 4 2.19 -4.25 -3.58
CA SER A 4 1.02 -3.41 -3.32
C SER A 4 1.25 -2.60 -2.04
N GLY A 5 0.42 -1.58 -1.77
CA GLY A 5 0.55 -0.75 -0.56
C GLY A 5 1.78 0.16 -0.52
N ILE A 6 2.46 0.33 -1.67
CA ILE A 6 3.57 1.27 -1.88
C ILE A 6 3.30 2.01 -3.19
N GLY A 7 3.69 3.28 -3.32
CA GLY A 7 3.38 4.07 -4.51
C GLY A 7 4.50 5.04 -4.90
N ALA A 8 4.35 5.63 -6.08
CA ALA A 8 5.27 6.66 -6.58
C ALA A 8 4.96 8.05 -6.02
N ASP A 9 3.74 8.27 -5.52
CA ASP A 9 3.21 9.54 -5.02
C ASP A 9 2.23 9.29 -3.86
N VAL A 10 2.13 10.28 -2.98
CA VAL A 10 1.21 10.32 -1.83
C VAL A 10 0.28 11.51 -1.97
N ASP A 11 -0.88 11.44 -1.34
CA ASP A 11 -1.70 12.63 -1.13
C ASP A 11 -1.07 13.49 -0.02
N SER A 12 -0.57 14.66 -0.40
CA SER A 12 0.11 15.58 0.51
C SER A 12 -0.74 16.09 1.67
N ALA A 13 -2.07 16.10 1.55
CA ALA A 13 -2.96 16.51 2.63
C ALA A 13 -3.02 15.44 3.72
N ILE A 14 -3.12 14.17 3.31
CA ILE A 14 -3.26 13.03 4.22
C ILE A 14 -1.93 12.73 4.94
N ASP A 15 -0.80 12.96 4.27
CA ASP A 15 0.54 12.84 4.85
C ASP A 15 0.78 13.78 6.05
N GLN A 16 0.23 15.00 6.02
CA GLN A 16 0.35 15.95 7.13
C GLN A 16 -0.52 15.55 8.32
N ASP A 17 -1.75 15.12 8.08
CA ASP A 17 -2.69 14.71 9.12
C ASP A 17 -2.21 13.45 9.86
N LEU A 18 -1.66 12.48 9.14
CA LEU A 18 -1.08 11.26 9.72
C LEU A 18 0.07 11.54 10.71
N LYS A 19 0.93 12.50 10.37
CA LYS A 19 2.07 12.88 11.22
C LYS A 19 1.62 13.60 12.48
N ALA A 20 0.52 14.36 12.41
CA ALA A 20 -0.05 15.02 13.58
C ALA A 20 -0.74 14.05 14.55
N LEU A 21 -1.18 12.89 14.06
CA LEU A 21 -1.92 11.87 14.82
C LEU A 21 -1.01 10.89 15.58
N VAL A 22 0.30 11.00 15.42
CA VAL A 22 1.27 10.06 15.99
C VAL A 22 2.30 10.80 16.86
N ASP A 23 2.50 10.32 18.09
CA ASP A 23 3.58 10.81 18.95
C ASP A 23 4.94 10.26 18.48
N THR A 24 5.64 11.07 17.71
CA THR A 24 6.97 10.75 17.16
C THR A 24 8.12 11.03 18.14
N THR A 25 7.83 11.43 19.39
CA THR A 25 8.87 11.64 20.43
C THR A 25 9.28 10.35 21.14
N THR A 26 8.50 9.28 20.93
CA THR A 26 8.76 7.94 21.49
C THR A 26 9.59 7.08 20.53
N GLU A 27 10.20 5.99 21.03
CA GLU A 27 10.94 5.05 20.17
C GLU A 27 10.02 4.17 19.31
N GLN A 28 8.77 4.00 19.73
CA GLN A 28 7.78 3.16 19.05
C GLN A 28 6.43 3.86 18.95
N VAL A 29 5.88 3.86 17.75
CA VAL A 29 4.54 4.33 17.45
C VAL A 29 3.54 3.20 17.60
N THR A 30 2.42 3.46 18.27
CA THR A 30 1.22 2.61 18.21
C THR A 30 0.07 3.45 17.68
N PHE A 31 -0.64 2.93 16.67
CA PHE A 31 -1.77 3.64 16.08
C PHE A 31 -3.03 3.48 16.92
N ASP A 32 -3.92 4.46 16.91
CA ASP A 32 -5.29 4.20 17.37
C ASP A 32 -5.96 3.17 16.43
N PRO A 33 -6.54 2.08 16.95
CA PRO A 33 -7.13 1.04 16.10
C PRO A 33 -8.26 1.55 15.19
N ALA A 34 -9.10 2.47 15.67
CA ALA A 34 -10.22 2.98 14.86
C ALA A 34 -9.71 3.88 13.73
N LEU A 35 -8.71 4.72 14.00
CA LEU A 35 -8.02 5.48 12.96
C LEU A 35 -7.37 4.54 11.93
N LYS A 36 -6.66 3.50 12.40
CA LYS A 36 -6.01 2.53 11.51
C LYS A 36 -7.02 1.80 10.63
N ASP A 37 -8.15 1.39 11.17
CA ASP A 37 -9.22 0.75 10.42
C ASP A 37 -9.79 1.66 9.34
N SER A 38 -10.00 2.94 9.66
CA SER A 38 -10.47 3.93 8.68
C SER A 38 -9.46 4.11 7.54
N LEU A 39 -8.16 4.19 7.85
CA LEU A 39 -7.15 4.40 6.81
C LEU A 39 -6.89 3.15 5.97
N MET A 40 -6.91 1.97 6.59
CA MET A 40 -6.48 0.73 5.94
C MET A 40 -7.61 -0.03 5.25
N LEU A 41 -8.84 0.06 5.77
CA LEU A 41 -9.95 -0.84 5.42
C LEU A 41 -11.27 -0.12 5.13
N GLN A 42 -11.46 1.10 5.65
CA GLN A 42 -12.75 1.79 5.62
C GLN A 42 -12.64 3.26 5.21
N THR A 43 -12.79 3.52 3.91
CA THR A 43 -13.03 4.88 3.42
C THR A 43 -14.42 5.36 3.87
N PRO A 44 -14.58 6.60 4.38
CA PRO A 44 -15.87 7.12 4.81
C PRO A 44 -16.97 6.92 3.76
N GLY A 45 -18.08 6.31 4.17
CA GLY A 45 -19.24 6.03 3.30
C GLY A 45 -19.11 4.78 2.41
N LYS A 46 -18.10 3.93 2.63
CA LYS A 46 -17.91 2.69 1.86
C LYS A 46 -17.68 1.49 2.77
N GLU A 47 -18.36 0.39 2.47
CA GLU A 47 -18.15 -0.91 3.12
C GLU A 47 -17.29 -1.80 2.22
N LEU A 48 -15.97 -1.67 2.34
CA LEU A 48 -15.00 -2.33 1.43
C LEU A 48 -14.46 -3.67 1.97
N SER A 49 -14.73 -3.97 3.24
CA SER A 49 -14.27 -5.18 3.94
C SER A 49 -15.35 -5.72 4.88
N ASP A 50 -15.21 -6.99 5.26
CA ASP A 50 -16.07 -7.63 6.25
C ASP A 50 -15.82 -7.00 7.63
N PRO A 51 -16.86 -6.53 8.36
CA PRO A 51 -16.71 -5.96 9.69
C PRO A 51 -16.02 -6.87 10.71
N GLU A 52 -16.05 -8.19 10.52
CA GLU A 52 -15.34 -9.14 11.39
C GLU A 52 -13.82 -8.95 11.35
N ILE A 53 -13.26 -8.44 10.26
CA ILE A 53 -11.82 -8.15 10.13
C ILE A 53 -11.39 -7.07 11.13
N LEU A 54 -12.23 -6.06 11.36
CA LEU A 54 -11.93 -4.92 12.26
C LEU A 54 -11.78 -5.36 13.72
N LYS A 55 -12.44 -6.48 14.09
CA LYS A 55 -12.30 -7.07 15.43
C LYS A 55 -10.87 -7.56 15.70
N CYS A 56 -10.05 -7.74 14.67
CA CYS A 56 -8.66 -8.15 14.81
C CYS A 56 -7.69 -6.98 15.04
N SER A 57 -8.10 -5.73 14.81
CA SER A 57 -7.19 -4.59 14.73
C SER A 57 -6.43 -4.34 16.03
N THR A 58 -7.10 -4.40 17.18
CA THR A 58 -6.42 -4.27 18.49
C THR A 58 -5.36 -5.37 18.70
N ARG A 59 -5.65 -6.61 18.31
CA ARG A 59 -4.73 -7.75 18.49
C ARG A 59 -3.52 -7.66 17.56
N LEU A 60 -3.72 -7.16 16.34
CA LEU A 60 -2.71 -7.07 15.28
C LEU A 60 -1.94 -5.75 15.28
N ASN A 61 -2.37 -4.75 16.06
CA ASN A 61 -1.72 -3.45 16.15
C ASN A 61 -0.45 -3.52 17.01
N LYS A 62 0.63 -4.01 16.40
CA LYS A 62 1.95 -4.05 17.02
C LYS A 62 2.63 -2.67 16.91
N PRO A 63 3.42 -2.27 17.93
CA PRO A 63 4.19 -1.05 17.83
C PRO A 63 5.17 -1.09 16.65
N THR A 64 5.27 0.01 15.93
CA THR A 64 6.21 0.19 14.81
C THR A 64 7.36 1.09 15.27
N PRO A 65 8.63 0.80 14.95
CA PRO A 65 9.73 1.71 15.24
C PRO A 65 9.48 3.11 14.66
N THR A 66 9.60 4.16 15.48
CA THR A 66 9.32 5.53 15.05
C THR A 66 10.20 5.95 13.88
N ALA A 67 11.46 5.49 13.84
CA ALA A 67 12.38 5.75 12.75
C ALA A 67 11.87 5.19 11.40
N GLU A 68 11.30 3.99 11.41
CA GLU A 68 10.72 3.36 10.21
C GLU A 68 9.47 4.11 9.75
N PHE A 69 8.59 4.47 10.69
CA PHE A 69 7.40 5.26 10.42
C PHE A 69 7.77 6.62 9.78
N LEU A 70 8.72 7.34 10.37
CA LEU A 70 9.16 8.63 9.84
C LEU A 70 9.82 8.49 8.47
N ASP A 71 10.70 7.51 8.27
CA ASP A 71 11.36 7.34 6.98
C ASP A 71 10.37 7.04 5.86
N THR A 72 9.44 6.10 6.11
CA THR A 72 8.39 5.70 5.16
C THR A 72 7.52 6.89 4.76
N ASN A 73 7.11 7.73 5.71
CA ASN A 73 6.20 8.84 5.47
C ASN A 73 6.89 10.16 5.05
N THR A 74 8.23 10.29 5.16
CA THR A 74 8.90 11.58 4.88
C THR A 74 10.01 11.51 3.83
N LYS A 75 10.71 10.37 3.73
CA LYS A 75 11.96 10.25 2.97
C LYS A 75 11.87 9.20 1.87
N TRP A 76 11.14 8.11 2.09
CA TRP A 76 11.10 6.96 1.18
C TRP A 76 10.84 7.35 -0.28
N LEU A 77 9.86 8.23 -0.53
CA LEU A 77 9.52 8.72 -1.87
C LEU A 77 10.69 9.39 -2.61
N GLN A 78 11.66 9.93 -1.88
CA GLN A 78 12.82 10.64 -2.45
C GLN A 78 13.90 9.69 -2.96
N TYR A 79 13.94 8.44 -2.48
CA TYR A 79 15.06 7.55 -2.75
C TYR A 79 14.69 6.13 -3.16
N TRP A 80 13.44 5.69 -3.04
CA TRP A 80 13.04 4.31 -3.38
C TRP A 80 13.39 3.91 -4.82
N ASN A 81 13.25 4.85 -5.76
CA ASN A 81 13.46 4.62 -7.18
C ASN A 81 14.92 4.26 -7.52
N ARG A 82 15.90 4.53 -6.63
CA ARG A 82 17.27 4.06 -6.85
C ARG A 82 17.37 2.53 -6.82
N TYR A 83 16.45 1.88 -6.11
CA TYR A 83 16.42 0.42 -5.98
C TYR A 83 15.65 -0.26 -7.11
N SER A 84 14.70 0.45 -7.75
CA SER A 84 13.88 -0.14 -8.82
C SER A 84 14.70 -0.51 -10.06
N HIS A 85 15.84 0.16 -10.30
CA HIS A 85 16.80 -0.20 -11.35
C HIS A 85 17.45 -1.57 -11.14
N ALA A 86 17.51 -2.07 -9.91
CA ALA A 86 18.06 -3.39 -9.61
C ALA A 86 17.07 -4.54 -9.92
N VAL A 87 15.80 -4.21 -10.15
CA VAL A 87 14.75 -5.20 -10.40
C VAL A 87 14.81 -5.65 -11.85
N LYS A 88 15.24 -6.90 -12.06
CA LYS A 88 15.37 -7.53 -13.40
C LYS A 88 14.35 -8.64 -13.68
N VAL A 89 13.54 -8.97 -12.68
CA VAL A 89 12.53 -10.04 -12.75
C VAL A 89 11.18 -9.47 -13.17
N PRO A 90 10.27 -10.29 -13.74
CA PRO A 90 8.89 -9.86 -13.99
C PRO A 90 8.25 -9.25 -12.74
N PHE A 91 7.47 -8.20 -12.95
CA PHE A 91 6.92 -7.36 -11.90
C PHE A 91 5.41 -7.15 -12.07
N MET A 92 4.66 -7.36 -10.99
CA MET A 92 3.23 -7.05 -10.89
C MET A 92 3.00 -6.07 -9.75
N TYR A 93 2.22 -5.02 -10.01
CA TYR A 93 1.86 -3.98 -9.08
C TYR A 93 0.34 -3.73 -9.05
N GLY A 94 -0.20 -3.63 -7.84
CA GLY A 94 -1.58 -3.25 -7.59
C GLY A 94 -1.66 -2.05 -6.66
N ILE A 95 -2.47 -1.07 -7.04
CA ILE A 95 -2.89 0.02 -6.15
C ILE A 95 -4.41 -0.02 -5.99
N SER A 96 -4.90 0.29 -4.81
CA SER A 96 -6.33 0.25 -4.50
C SER A 96 -7.03 1.51 -5.00
N GLU A 97 -8.26 1.41 -5.54
CA GLU A 97 -8.99 2.59 -6.02
C GLU A 97 -9.26 3.61 -4.90
N PHE A 98 -9.56 3.12 -3.69
CA PHE A 98 -9.85 3.96 -2.53
C PHE A 98 -8.68 4.00 -1.54
N ASP A 99 -7.46 3.99 -2.06
CA ASP A 99 -6.26 4.24 -1.26
C ASP A 99 -6.29 5.68 -0.77
N VAL A 100 -6.24 5.87 0.55
CA VAL A 100 -6.14 7.19 1.16
C VAL A 100 -4.69 7.57 1.46
N LEU A 101 -3.76 6.62 1.43
CA LEU A 101 -2.36 6.86 1.75
C LEU A 101 -1.54 7.19 0.50
N LEU A 102 -1.95 6.64 -0.64
CA LEU A 102 -1.25 6.73 -1.91
C LEU A 102 -2.13 7.36 -2.99
N LEU A 103 -1.50 7.98 -3.98
CA LEU A 103 -2.22 8.56 -5.09
C LEU A 103 -2.66 7.48 -6.09
N SER A 104 -3.96 7.18 -6.14
CA SER A 104 -4.56 6.21 -7.05
C SER A 104 -5.02 6.83 -8.36
N THR A 105 -4.07 7.30 -9.18
CA THR A 105 -4.34 7.83 -10.52
C THR A 105 -3.61 7.05 -11.59
N GLN A 106 -4.08 7.16 -12.83
CA GLN A 106 -3.40 6.56 -13.99
C GLN A 106 -1.98 7.12 -14.16
N GLU A 107 -1.79 8.41 -13.91
CA GLU A 107 -0.47 9.06 -13.94
C GLU A 107 0.49 8.48 -12.89
N ALA A 108 0.03 8.30 -11.64
CA ALA A 108 0.84 7.70 -10.59
C ALA A 108 1.19 6.23 -10.90
N LEU A 109 0.25 5.48 -11.50
CA LEU A 109 0.48 4.12 -12.00
C LEU A 109 1.58 4.07 -13.07
N GLU A 110 1.51 4.98 -14.05
CA GLU A 110 2.47 5.07 -15.14
C GLU A 110 3.85 5.48 -14.64
N LYS A 111 3.91 6.46 -13.73
CA LYS A 111 5.16 6.86 -13.06
C LYS A 111 5.79 5.69 -12.32
N TYR A 112 5.00 4.94 -11.55
CA TYR A 112 5.49 3.78 -10.83
C TYR A 112 5.97 2.68 -11.79
N ARG A 113 5.22 2.38 -12.86
CA ARG A 113 5.64 1.45 -13.93
C ARG A 113 6.99 1.85 -14.53
N ASN A 114 7.13 3.11 -14.91
CA ASN A 114 8.32 3.63 -15.60
C ASN A 114 9.57 3.65 -14.70
N ALA A 115 9.40 3.55 -13.38
CA ALA A 115 10.51 3.46 -12.45
C ALA A 115 11.30 2.14 -12.54
N PHE A 116 10.79 1.09 -13.19
CA PHE A 116 11.44 -0.24 -13.26
C PHE A 116 12.01 -0.54 -14.66
N PRO A 117 12.97 0.24 -15.19
CA PRO A 117 13.40 0.14 -16.59
C PRO A 117 14.09 -1.18 -16.94
N CYS A 118 14.57 -1.93 -15.94
CA CYS A 118 15.30 -3.18 -16.14
C CYS A 118 14.41 -4.43 -16.02
N SER A 119 13.12 -4.29 -15.70
CA SER A 119 12.20 -5.42 -15.62
C SER A 119 11.79 -5.90 -17.01
N SER A 120 11.80 -7.21 -17.23
CA SER A 120 11.44 -7.81 -18.52
C SER A 120 9.93 -7.76 -18.83
N ARG A 121 9.09 -7.65 -17.80
CA ARG A 121 7.62 -7.61 -17.90
C ARG A 121 7.08 -6.82 -16.71
N ILE A 122 6.23 -5.84 -16.98
CA ILE A 122 5.59 -5.03 -15.94
C ILE A 122 4.08 -5.01 -16.14
N GLU A 123 3.36 -5.46 -15.13
CA GLU A 123 1.92 -5.31 -14.99
C GLU A 123 1.61 -4.35 -13.86
N CYS A 124 0.99 -3.22 -14.16
CA CYS A 124 0.47 -2.30 -13.15
C CYS A 124 -1.03 -2.17 -13.37
N SER A 125 -1.82 -2.29 -12.31
CA SER A 125 -3.27 -2.08 -12.38
C SER A 125 -3.82 -1.46 -11.12
N MET A 126 -4.86 -0.64 -11.28
CA MET A 126 -5.73 -0.27 -10.16
C MET A 126 -6.68 -1.43 -9.85
N VAL A 127 -6.91 -1.70 -8.56
CA VAL A 127 -7.89 -2.68 -8.10
C VAL A 127 -9.17 -1.92 -7.75
N PRO A 128 -10.25 -2.08 -8.54
CA PRO A 128 -11.49 -1.34 -8.34
C PRO A 128 -12.16 -1.75 -7.03
N GLU A 129 -12.82 -0.80 -6.39
CA GLU A 129 -13.54 -0.97 -5.13
C GLU A 129 -12.71 -1.57 -3.99
N ALA A 130 -11.38 -1.42 -4.03
CA ALA A 130 -10.50 -1.91 -2.98
C ALA A 130 -10.05 -0.78 -2.03
N PRO A 131 -9.87 -1.07 -0.73
CA PRO A 131 -9.18 -0.21 0.22
C PRO A 131 -7.67 -0.47 0.18
N HIS A 132 -6.89 0.28 0.97
CA HIS A 132 -5.44 0.11 1.07
C HIS A 132 -5.00 -1.34 1.33
N TYR A 133 -5.66 -2.05 2.27
CA TYR A 133 -5.47 -3.50 2.49
C TYR A 133 -6.40 -4.35 1.63
N ILE A 134 -6.02 -4.49 0.35
CA ILE A 134 -6.77 -5.21 -0.68
C ILE A 134 -7.06 -6.66 -0.27
N GLU A 135 -6.06 -7.37 0.29
CA GLU A 135 -6.16 -8.78 0.66
C GLU A 135 -7.18 -9.07 1.78
N LEU A 136 -7.51 -8.05 2.58
CA LEU A 136 -8.52 -8.14 3.65
C LEU A 136 -9.89 -7.60 3.21
N SER A 137 -10.02 -7.15 1.97
CA SER A 137 -11.23 -6.59 1.39
C SER A 137 -12.04 -7.65 0.63
N TYR A 138 -13.24 -7.29 0.16
CA TYR A 138 -14.04 -8.17 -0.70
C TYR A 138 -13.35 -8.56 -2.02
N GLN A 139 -12.36 -7.77 -2.45
CA GLN A 139 -11.57 -7.91 -3.66
C GLN A 139 -10.34 -8.78 -3.42
N GLY A 140 -10.01 -9.07 -2.15
CA GLY A 140 -8.82 -9.81 -1.75
C GLY A 140 -8.70 -11.18 -2.41
N ARG A 141 -9.81 -11.91 -2.55
CA ARG A 141 -9.80 -13.21 -3.27
C ARG A 141 -9.42 -13.07 -4.74
N GLY A 142 -9.97 -12.07 -5.42
CA GLY A 142 -9.66 -11.79 -6.82
C GLY A 142 -8.21 -11.30 -6.97
N TRP A 143 -7.75 -10.45 -6.07
CA TRP A 143 -6.37 -9.98 -6.02
C TRP A 143 -5.38 -11.12 -5.84
N LEU A 144 -5.58 -11.98 -4.84
CA LEU A 144 -4.73 -13.14 -4.57
C LEU A 144 -4.72 -14.14 -5.75
N ALA A 145 -5.87 -14.38 -6.38
CA ALA A 145 -5.94 -15.23 -7.57
C ALA A 145 -5.08 -14.69 -8.73
N ARG A 146 -5.11 -13.37 -8.96
CA ARG A 146 -4.24 -12.71 -9.95
C ARG A 146 -2.76 -12.83 -9.58
N CYS A 147 -2.41 -12.60 -8.31
CA CYS A 147 -1.04 -12.77 -7.83
C CYS A 147 -0.53 -14.20 -8.05
N CYS A 148 -1.34 -15.22 -7.74
CA CYS A 148 -0.99 -16.61 -7.99
C CYS A 148 -0.83 -16.91 -9.48
N GLY A 149 -1.75 -16.44 -10.34
CA GLY A 149 -1.63 -16.59 -11.79
C GLY A 149 -0.34 -16.00 -12.33
N PHE A 150 -0.02 -14.76 -11.94
CA PHE A 150 1.23 -14.10 -12.30
C PHE A 150 2.46 -14.88 -11.84
N ALA A 151 2.45 -15.38 -10.60
CA ALA A 151 3.56 -16.18 -10.06
C ALA A 151 3.78 -17.48 -10.85
N LEU A 152 2.69 -18.17 -11.24
CA LEU A 152 2.76 -19.38 -12.05
C LEU A 152 3.36 -19.10 -13.44
N GLU A 153 2.94 -18.00 -14.08
CA GLU A 153 3.50 -17.59 -15.37
C GLU A 153 4.99 -17.23 -15.30
N CYS A 154 5.47 -16.75 -14.15
CA CYS A 154 6.88 -16.45 -13.94
C CYS A 154 7.75 -17.68 -13.64
N ALA A 155 7.13 -18.79 -13.23
CA ALA A 155 7.82 -20.02 -12.85
C ALA A 155 7.97 -21.02 -14.00
N GLY A 156 7.19 -20.86 -15.08
CA GLY A 156 7.30 -21.63 -16.32
C GLY A 156 8.40 -21.11 -17.24
#